data_AF-A0A8T3RIY3-F1
#
_entry.id   AF-A0A8T3RIY3-F1
#
_cell.length_a   1.000
_cell.length_b   1.000
_cell.length_c   1.000
_cell.angle_alpha   90.00
_cell.angle_beta   90.00
_cell.angle_gamma   90.00
#
_symmetry.space_group_name_H-M   'P 1'
#
loop_
_entity.id
_entity.type
_entity.pdbx_description
1 polymer ?
#
loop_
_entity_poly.entity_id
_entity_poly.type
_entity_poly.pdbx_seq_one_letter_code
_entity_poly.pdbx_strand_id
1 'polypeptide(L)'
;ERFEQRVLSVDPRTGKVREFELAYRVELMVADAKGHSLLAAQSIDLLRDYTFDETAALAKSDEEQLLRQEIIQDAAATVLRRLETIRAK
;
A
#
# COMPACT_ATOMS: atom_id res chain seq x y z
N GLU A 1 -0.61 5.01 9.37
CA GLU A 1 -0.32 4.21 8.17
C GLU A 1 0.98 3.43 8.38
N ARG A 2 1.13 2.25 7.77
CA ARG A 2 2.32 1.40 7.95
C ARG A 2 2.75 0.82 6.60
N PHE A 3 4.04 0.95 6.28
CA PHE A 3 4.66 0.26 5.14
C PHE A 3 5.53 -0.88 5.65
N GLU A 4 5.44 -2.03 4.99
CA GLU A 4 6.34 -3.17 5.19
C GLU A 4 6.79 -3.70 3.84
N GLN A 5 8.06 -4.03 3.70
CA GLN A 5 8.60 -4.61 2.47
C GLN A 5 9.24 -5.96 2.79
N ARG A 6 8.98 -6.97 1.96
CA ARG A 6 9.60 -8.29 2.09
C ARG A 6 10.07 -8.83 0.74
N VAL A 7 11.11 -9.67 0.76
CA VAL A 7 11.55 -10.41 -0.43
C VAL A 7 10.48 -11.44 -0.77
N LEU A 8 10.00 -11.40 -2.01
CA LEU A 8 9.01 -12.35 -2.53
C LEU A 8 9.71 -13.50 -3.28
N SER A 9 10.73 -13.19 -4.08
CA SER A 9 11.46 -14.20 -4.84
C SER A 9 12.93 -13.84 -5.07
N VAL A 10 13.72 -14.88 -5.33
CA VAL A 10 15.14 -14.79 -5.68
C VAL A 10 15.43 -15.61 -6.93
N ASP A 11 16.45 -15.20 -7.68
CA ASP A 11 16.97 -15.96 -8.80
C ASP A 11 17.64 -17.25 -8.31
N PRO A 12 17.23 -18.44 -8.80
CA PRO A 12 17.68 -19.72 -8.27
C PRO A 12 19.15 -20.04 -8.58
N ARG A 13 19.80 -19.32 -9.51
CA ARG A 13 21.20 -19.56 -9.91
C ARG A 13 22.16 -18.61 -9.21
N THR A 14 21.75 -17.36 -9.03
CA THR A 14 22.60 -16.29 -8.49
C THR A 14 22.25 -15.93 -7.05
N GLY A 15 21.08 -16.34 -6.55
CA GLY A 15 20.58 -15.99 -5.22
C GLY A 15 20.13 -14.53 -5.08
N LYS A 16 20.14 -13.76 -6.17
CA LYS A 16 19.78 -12.33 -6.15
C LYS A 16 18.28 -12.14 -6.04
N VAL A 17 17.85 -11.13 -5.29
CA VAL A 17 16.43 -10.76 -5.18
C VAL A 17 15.90 -10.36 -6.56
N ARG A 18 14.71 -10.88 -6.91
CA ARG A 18 14.02 -10.58 -8.16
C ARG A 18 12.72 -9.85 -7.94
N GLU A 19 12.01 -10.16 -6.86
CA GLU A 19 10.74 -9.52 -6.55
C GLU A 19 10.67 -9.16 -5.07
N PHE A 20 10.06 -8.02 -4.81
CA PHE A 20 9.65 -7.59 -3.49
C PHE A 20 8.12 -7.48 -3.44
N GLU A 21 7.58 -7.69 -2.26
CA GLU A 21 6.19 -7.37 -1.93
C GLU A 21 6.21 -6.15 -1.00
N LEU A 22 5.49 -5.09 -1.39
CA LEU A 22 5.22 -3.92 -0.58
C LEU A 22 3.81 -4.04 0.01
N ALA A 23 3.74 -4.09 1.33
CA ALA A 23 2.51 -4.02 2.09
C ALA A 23 2.27 -2.61 2.62
N TYR A 24 1.04 -2.11 2.47
CA TYR A 24 0.61 -0.83 3.00
C TYR A 24 -0.70 -0.99 3.77
N ARG A 25 -0.67 -0.62 5.06
CA ARG A 25 -1.83 -0.66 5.96
C ARG A 25 -2.31 0.74 6.29
N VAL A 26 -3.62 0.96 6.07
CA VAL A 26 -4.35 2.15 6.49
C VAL A 26 -5.37 1.76 7.55
N GLU A 27 -5.39 2.51 8.65
CA GLU A 27 -6.44 2.42 9.66
C GLU A 27 -7.39 3.60 9.46
N LEU A 28 -8.68 3.30 9.34
CA LEU A 28 -9.73 4.26 9.08
C LEU A 28 -10.71 4.29 10.26
N MET A 29 -11.00 5.49 10.75
CA MET A 29 -12.09 5.78 11.67
C MET A 29 -12.92 6.92 11.10
N VAL A 30 -14.25 6.78 11.16
CA VAL A 30 -15.18 7.78 10.63
C VAL A 30 -16.12 8.19 11.75
N ALA A 31 -16.26 9.50 11.95
CA ALA A 31 -17.12 10.08 12.97
C ALA A 31 -17.99 11.21 12.39
N ASP A 32 -19.12 11.49 13.04
CA ASP A 32 -19.97 12.65 12.73
C ASP A 32 -19.34 13.95 13.27
N ALA A 33 -19.99 15.09 12.99
CA ALA A 33 -19.54 16.39 13.48
C ALA A 33 -19.55 16.54 15.02
N LYS A 34 -20.22 15.62 15.74
CA LYS A 34 -20.29 15.55 17.20
C LYS A 34 -19.32 14.53 17.80
N GLY A 35 -18.54 13.84 16.96
CA GLY A 35 -17.58 12.82 17.37
C GLY A 35 -18.15 11.41 17.56
N HIS A 36 -19.41 11.16 17.21
CA HIS A 36 -19.97 9.81 17.24
C HIS A 36 -19.42 8.99 16.08
N SER A 37 -18.88 7.81 16.39
CA SER A 37 -18.38 6.87 15.40
C SER A 37 -19.51 6.44 14.44
N LEU A 38 -19.34 6.75 13.16
CA LEU A 38 -20.24 6.33 12.07
C LEU A 38 -19.89 4.92 11.57
N LEU A 39 -18.63 4.52 11.75
CA LEU A 39 -18.13 3.18 11.47
C LEU A 39 -17.18 2.74 12.57
N ALA A 40 -17.25 1.45 12.92
CA ALA A 40 -16.19 0.79 13.67
C ALA A 40 -14.85 0.97 12.93
N ALA A 41 -13.75 1.08 13.68
CA ALA A 41 -12.42 1.21 13.11
C ALA A 41 -12.14 0.05 12.13
N GLN A 42 -11.66 0.38 10.94
CA GLN A 42 -11.37 -0.59 9.89
C GLN A 42 -9.90 -0.53 9.51
N SER A 43 -9.29 -1.69 9.26
CA SER A 43 -8.04 -1.78 8.54
C SER A 43 -8.27 -1.99 7.04
N ILE A 44 -7.41 -1.39 6.24
CA ILE A 44 -7.29 -1.62 4.81
C ILE A 44 -5.85 -2.04 4.57
N ASP A 45 -5.67 -3.27 4.12
CA ASP A 45 -4.37 -3.84 3.76
C ASP A 45 -4.27 -3.88 2.24
N LEU A 46 -3.22 -3.27 1.69
CA LEU A 46 -2.87 -3.33 0.28
C LEU A 46 -1.52 -4.03 0.15
N LEU A 47 -1.42 -4.90 -0.87
CA LEU A 47 -0.20 -5.60 -1.22
C LEU A 47 0.13 -5.30 -2.68
N ARG A 48 1.41 -5.07 -2.96
CA ARG A 48 1.88 -4.85 -4.32
C ARG A 48 3.22 -5.50 -4.55
N ASP A 49 3.29 -6.34 -5.57
CA ASP A 49 4.51 -7.00 -5.99
C ASP A 49 5.21 -6.13 -7.05
N TYR A 50 6.54 -6.07 -6.99
CA TYR A 50 7.34 -5.39 -8.00
C TYR A 50 8.66 -6.10 -8.25
N THR A 51 9.11 -6.03 -9.50
CA THR A 51 10.40 -6.59 -9.92
C THR A 51 11.53 -5.65 -9.52
N PHE A 52 12.64 -6.22 -9.07
CA PHE A 52 13.85 -5.50 -8.70
C PHE A 52 14.98 -5.82 -9.68
N ASP A 53 15.55 -4.77 -10.26
CA ASP A 53 16.81 -4.86 -11.01
C ASP A 53 17.94 -4.21 -10.21
N GLU A 54 18.86 -5.04 -9.73
CA GLU A 54 19.98 -4.58 -8.93
C GLU A 54 20.98 -3.74 -9.75
N THR A 55 21.05 -3.95 -11.06
CA THR A 55 22.02 -3.32 -11.98
C THR A 55 21.66 -1.88 -12.35
N ALA A 56 20.40 -1.48 -12.15
CA ALA A 56 19.87 -0.14 -12.43
C ALA A 56 19.93 0.79 -11.20
N ALA A 57 21.01 0.75 -10.41
CA ALA A 57 21.06 1.36 -9.07
C ALA A 57 20.72 2.87 -9.00
N LEU A 58 20.96 3.64 -10.06
CA LEU A 58 20.59 5.06 -10.16
C LEU A 58 19.08 5.29 -10.37
N ALA A 59 18.35 4.34 -10.96
CA ALA A 59 16.90 4.44 -11.20
C ALA A 59 16.05 4.02 -9.99
N LYS A 60 16.66 3.41 -8.97
CA LYS A 60 15.95 2.79 -7.84
C LYS A 60 15.20 3.78 -6.94
N SER A 61 15.79 4.95 -6.67
CA SER A 61 15.15 5.94 -5.79
C SER A 61 13.86 6.48 -6.40
N ASP A 62 13.86 6.72 -7.71
CA ASP A 62 12.71 7.24 -8.43
C ASP A 62 11.62 6.17 -8.58
N GLU A 63 12.02 4.93 -8.84
CA GLU A 63 11.09 3.79 -8.96
C GLU A 63 10.43 3.44 -7.63
N GLU A 64 11.17 3.44 -6.52
CA GLU A 64 10.60 3.22 -5.18
C GLU A 64 9.63 4.34 -4.80
N GLN A 65 9.98 5.59 -5.11
CA GLN A 65 9.10 6.73 -4.86
C GLN A 65 7.81 6.62 -5.68
N LEU A 66 7.91 6.24 -6.96
CA LEU A 66 6.75 6.04 -7.83
C LEU A 66 5.86 4.92 -7.29
N LEU A 67 6.44 3.77 -6.94
CA LEU A 67 5.71 2.63 -6.38
C LEU A 67 4.95 3.01 -5.10
N ARG A 68 5.61 3.75 -4.20
CA ARG A 68 4.99 4.26 -2.97
C ARG A 68 3.84 5.23 -3.29
N GLN A 69 4.01 6.11 -4.26
CA GLN A 69 2.94 7.02 -4.68
C GLN A 69 1.73 6.26 -5.23
N GLU A 70 1.96 5.24 -6.06
CA GLU A 70 0.87 4.45 -6.64
C GLU A 70 0.09 3.67 -5.59
N ILE A 71 0.75 2.96 -4.66
CA ILE A 71 0.05 2.21 -3.61
C ILE A 71 -0.73 3.13 -2.65
N ILE A 72 -0.24 4.36 -2.42
CA ILE A 72 -0.97 5.39 -1.67
C ILE A 72 -2.22 5.83 -2.44
N GLN A 73 -2.12 6.05 -3.75
CA GLN A 73 -3.29 6.42 -4.57
C GLN A 73 -4.34 5.30 -4.57
N ASP A 74 -3.92 4.05 -4.68
CA ASP A 74 -4.81 2.88 -4.61
C ASP A 74 -5.52 2.79 -3.25
N ALA A 75 -4.80 3.06 -2.17
CA ALA A 75 -5.36 3.11 -0.82
C ALA A 75 -6.36 4.25 -0.65
N ALA A 76 -6.03 5.45 -1.14
CA ALA A 76 -6.92 6.61 -1.11
C ALA A 76 -8.23 6.33 -1.86
N ALA A 77 -8.15 5.73 -3.05
CA ALA A 77 -9.32 5.33 -3.83
C ALA A 77 -10.17 4.29 -3.07
N THR A 78 -9.52 3.36 -2.36
CA THR A 78 -10.22 2.35 -1.55
C THR A 78 -10.91 2.97 -0.33
N VAL A 79 -10.26 3.92 0.35
CA VAL A 79 -10.85 4.71 1.44
C VAL A 79 -12.09 5.47 0.93
N LEU A 80 -11.96 6.20 -0.18
CA LEU A 80 -13.06 6.97 -0.76
C LEU A 80 -14.28 6.10 -1.09
N ARG A 81 -14.08 4.96 -1.77
CA ARG A 81 -15.16 3.99 -2.03
C ARG A 81 -15.84 3.51 -0.76
N ARG A 82 -15.08 3.27 0.32
CA ARG A 82 -15.67 2.88 1.61
C ARG A 82 -16.49 4.01 2.22
N LEU A 83 -16.01 5.25 2.17
CA LEU A 83 -16.75 6.42 2.67
C LEU A 83 -18.06 6.65 1.91
N GLU A 84 -18.09 6.43 0.60
CA GLU A 84 -19.31 6.52 -0.21
C GLU A 84 -20.40 5.55 0.28
N THR A 85 -20.03 4.34 0.70
CA THR A 85 -21.00 3.37 1.25
C THR A 85 -21.64 3.81 2.57
N ILE A 86 -20.97 4.68 3.33
CA ILE A 86 -21.53 5.25 4.58
C ILE A 86 -22.60 6.28 4.23
N ARG A 87 -22.33 7.15 3.25
CA ARG A 87 -23.26 8.20 2.82
C ARG A 87 -24.54 7.62 2.20
N ALA A 88 -24.47 6.42 1.62
CA ALA A 88 -25.61 5.74 1.05
C ALA A 88 -26.54 5.08 2.09
N LYS A 89 -26.14 5.05 3.36
CA LYS A 89 -26.95 4.60 4.50
C LYS A 89 -27.54 5.78 5.25
#